data_AF-Q3AAP7-F1
#
_entry.id   AF-Q3AAP7-F1
#
_cell.length_a   1.000
_cell.length_b   1.000
_cell.length_c   1.000
_cell.angle_alpha   90.00
_cell.angle_beta   90.00
_cell.angle_gamma   90.00
#
_symmetry.space_group_name_H-M   'P 1'
#
loop_
_entity.id
_entity.type
_entity.pdbx_description
1 polymer ?
#
loop_
_entity_poly.entity_id
_entity_poly.type
_entity_poly.pdbx_seq_one_letter_code
_entity_poly.pdbx_strand_id
1 'polypeptide(L)' 'MPVKVKNELCRKCAHLTNCRAVSSCVPGALNFDQKEIKIFIKYDRCWNCRRCLAYCSDGGLIYEE' A
#
# COMPACT_ATOMS: atom_id res chain seq x y z
N MET A 1 2.16 -14.48 6.66
CA MET A 1 0.90 -13.81 6.25
C MET A 1 1.15 -12.69 5.24
N PRO A 2 0.15 -12.22 4.48
CA PRO A 2 0.32 -11.11 3.52
C PRO A 2 0.13 -9.73 4.18
N VAL A 3 0.70 -8.70 3.58
CA VAL A 3 0.44 -7.29 3.97
C VAL A 3 -1.04 -6.97 3.76
N LYS A 4 -1.67 -6.26 4.69
CA LYS A 4 -3.05 -5.74 4.58
C LYS A 4 -3.07 -4.22 4.52
N VAL A 5 -4.10 -3.66 3.89
CA VAL A 5 -4.30 -2.21 3.75
C VAL A 5 -5.42 -1.74 4.69
N LYS A 6 -5.13 -0.72 5.50
CA LYS A 6 -6.08 0.07 6.30
C LYS A 6 -6.36 1.38 5.59
N ASN A 7 -7.33 1.35 4.66
CA ASN A 7 -7.62 2.47 3.77
C ASN A 7 -8.06 3.75 4.51
N GLU A 8 -8.64 3.60 5.70
CA GLU A 8 -8.97 4.71 6.60
C GLU A 8 -7.73 5.52 7.02
N LEU A 9 -6.57 4.86 7.18
CA LEU A 9 -5.30 5.50 7.51
C LEU A 9 -4.53 5.95 6.26
N CYS A 10 -4.76 5.29 5.13
CA CYS A 10 -4.16 5.69 3.85
C CYS A 10 -4.68 7.02 3.31
N ARG A 11 -5.80 7.56 3.82
CA ARG A 11 -6.43 8.78 3.27
C ARG A 11 -5.42 9.90 3.08
N LYS A 12 -4.57 10.19 4.07
CA LYS A 12 -3.56 11.28 4.03
C LYS A 12 -2.59 11.21 2.84
N CYS A 13 -2.35 10.02 2.31
CA CYS A 13 -1.47 9.79 1.16
C CYS A 13 -2.22 9.27 -0.08
N ALA A 14 -3.50 8.92 0.05
CA ALA A 14 -4.33 8.44 -1.04
C ALA A 14 -4.57 9.55 -2.08
N HIS A 15 -4.78 10.80 -1.67
CA HIS A 15 -4.90 11.91 -2.64
C HIS A 15 -3.58 12.28 -3.34
N LEU A 16 -2.44 11.81 -2.82
CA LEU A 16 -1.15 12.07 -3.41
C LEU A 16 -0.88 10.96 -4.43
N THR A 17 -0.77 11.34 -5.71
CA THR A 17 -0.27 10.48 -6.80
C THR A 17 1.11 9.86 -6.50
N ASN A 18 1.76 10.27 -5.41
CA ASN A 18 3.12 9.93 -5.02
C ASN A 18 3.22 9.29 -3.62
N CYS A 19 2.27 8.43 -3.24
CA CYS A 19 2.39 7.62 -2.03
C CYS A 19 3.70 6.80 -2.07
N ARG A 20 4.61 7.05 -1.11
CA ARG A 20 5.94 6.41 -1.06
C ARG A 20 5.86 4.89 -0.93
N ALA A 21 4.84 4.38 -0.25
CA ALA A 21 4.62 2.95 -0.14
C ALA A 21 4.28 2.32 -1.50
N VAL A 22 3.48 3.01 -2.32
CA VAL A 22 3.13 2.58 -3.69
C VAL A 22 4.35 2.65 -4.60
N SER A 23 5.07 3.78 -4.61
CA SER A 23 6.23 3.97 -5.49
C SER A 23 7.44 3.10 -5.14
N SER A 24 7.59 2.69 -3.88
CA SER A 24 8.64 1.77 -3.44
C SER A 24 8.29 0.29 -3.60
N CYS A 25 7.02 -0.03 -3.89
CA CYS A 25 6.60 -1.42 -4.05
C CYS A 25 7.00 -1.97 -5.42
N VAL A 26 6.95 -3.30 -5.54
CA VAL A 26 7.06 -3.97 -6.85
C VAL A 26 5.97 -3.40 -7.76
N PRO A 27 6.31 -2.93 -8.99
CA PRO A 27 5.34 -2.34 -9.89
C PRO A 27 4.10 -3.21 -10.09
N GLY A 28 2.93 -2.63 -9.83
CA GLY A 28 1.64 -3.30 -9.97
C GLY A 28 1.26 -4.24 -8.82
N ALA A 29 2.11 -4.45 -7.80
CA ALA A 29 1.74 -5.20 -6.60
C ALA A 29 0.90 -4.35 -5.64
N LEU A 30 1.33 -3.12 -5.36
CA LEU A 30 0.57 -2.14 -4.60
C LEU A 30 0.12 -1.02 -5.54
N ASN A 31 -1.16 -0.71 -5.55
CA ASN A 31 -1.74 0.24 -6.50
C ASN A 31 -2.64 1.24 -5.77
N PHE A 32 -2.79 2.41 -6.38
CA PHE A 32 -3.74 3.43 -5.96
C PHE A 32 -4.91 3.49 -6.96
N ASP A 33 -6.12 3.35 -6.45
CA ASP A 33 -7.36 3.60 -7.17
C ASP A 33 -7.75 5.08 -7.00
N GLN A 34 -7.60 5.85 -8.08
CA GLN A 34 -7.97 7.27 -8.11
C GLN A 34 -9.48 7.50 -7.97
N LYS A 35 -10.31 6.57 -8.44
CA LYS A 35 -11.77 6.71 -8.43
C LYS A 35 -12.31 6.50 -7.03
N GLU A 36 -11.81 5.49 -6.31
CA GLU A 36 -12.24 5.18 -4.95
C GLU A 36 -11.41 5.90 -3.87
N ILE A 37 -10.28 6.51 -4.25
CA ILE A 37 -9.30 7.10 -3.34
C ILE A 37 -8.83 6.07 -2.31
N LYS A 38 -8.42 4.90 -2.81
CA LYS A 38 -7.99 3.75 -1.98
C LYS A 38 -6.71 3.12 -2.50
N ILE A 39 -5.92 2.57 -1.59
CA ILE A 39 -4.80 1.71 -1.91
C ILE A 39 -5.26 0.26 -1.85
N PHE A 40 -4.80 -0.57 -2.79
CA PHE A 40 -5.10 -2.00 -2.81
C PHE A 40 -3.88 -2.82 -3.26
N ILE A 41 -3.86 -4.09 -2.83
CA ILE A 41 -2.79 -5.03 -3.13
C ILE A 41 -3.29 -6.07 -4.13
N LYS A 42 -2.52 -6.27 -5.20
CA LYS A 42 -2.64 -7.41 -6.10
C LYS A 42 -1.79 -8.56 -5.56
N TYR A 43 -2.41 -9.46 -4.80
CA TYR A 43 -1.69 -10.51 -4.08
C TYR A 43 -0.97 -11.50 -5.01
N ASP A 44 -1.46 -11.70 -6.23
CA ASP A 44 -0.80 -12.45 -7.31
C ASP A 44 0.56 -11.87 -7.71
N ARG A 45 0.79 -10.57 -7.46
CA ARG A 45 2.04 -9.87 -7.74
C ARG A 45 2.83 -9.52 -6.47
N CYS A 46 2.29 -9.82 -5.30
CA CYS A 46 2.91 -9.47 -4.02
C CYS A 46 3.97 -10.49 -3.64
N TRP A 47 5.23 -10.05 -3.55
CA TRP A 47 6.36 -10.92 -3.16
C TRP A 47 6.51 -11.09 -1.65
N ASN A 48 5.60 -10.50 -0.87
CA ASN A 48 5.67 -10.47 0.59
C ASN A 48 7.00 -9.95 1.16
N CYS A 49 7.70 -9.08 0.41
CA CYS A 49 9.03 -8.57 0.77
C CYS A 49 9.01 -7.47 1.85
N ARG A 50 7.81 -7.07 2.31
CA ARG A 50 7.58 -6.06 3.36
C ARG A 50 8.14 -4.66 3.07
N ARG A 51 8.71 -4.42 1.89
CA ARG A 51 9.28 -3.11 1.50
C ARG A 51 8.28 -1.97 1.65
N CYS A 52 7.03 -2.17 1.22
CA CYS A 52 6.00 -1.13 1.32
C CYS A 52 5.70 -0.69 2.76
N LEU A 53 5.88 -1.57 3.76
CA LEU A 53 5.70 -1.24 5.17
C LEU A 53 6.74 -0.24 5.65
N ALA A 54 8.00 -0.38 5.21
CA ALA A 54 9.08 0.54 5.57
C ALA A 54 8.87 1.97 5.04
N TYR A 55 8.04 2.13 4.00
CA TYR A 55 7.72 3.43 3.40
C TYR A 55 6.30 3.92 3.73
N CYS A 56 5.57 3.22 4.61
CA CYS A 56 4.26 3.63 5.08
C CYS A 56 4.36 4.21 6.49
N SER A 57 4.48 5.54 6.58
CA SER A 57 4.64 6.24 7.87
C SER A 57 3.36 6.29 8.71
N ASP A 58 2.18 6.22 8.08
CA ASP A 58 0.88 6.41 8.72
C ASP A 58 0.25 5.09 9.24
N GLY A 59 0.92 3.95 9.11
CA GLY A 59 0.40 2.65 9.55
C GLY A 59 -0.78 2.13 8.70
N GLY A 60 -1.00 2.71 7.52
CA GLY A 60 -2.02 2.26 6.55
C GLY A 60 -1.70 0.92 5.89
N LEU A 61 -0.48 0.43 6.05
CA LEU A 61 -0.09 -0.93 5.69
C LEU A 61 0.32 -1.66 6.97
N ILE A 62 -0.22 -2.86 7.17
CA ILE A 62 0.12 -3.70 8.33
C ILE A 62 0.54 -5.10 7.89
N TYR A 63 1.39 -5.70 8.70
CA TYR A 63 1.70 -7.13 8.64
C TYR A 63 1.08 -7.76 9.87
N GLU A 64 0.13 -8.68 9.67
CA GLU A 64 -0.30 -9.57 10.76
C GLU A 64 0.62 -10.78 10.73
N GLU A 65 1.05 -11.27 11.88
CA GLU A 65 1.89 -12.48 12.00
C GLU A 65 1.05 -13.75 12.05
#